data_AF-A0A2P7QWG7-F1
#
_entry.id   AF-A0A2P7QWG7-F1
#
_cell.length_a   1.000
_cell.length_b   1.000
_cell.length_c   1.000
_cell.angle_alpha   90.00
_cell.angle_beta   90.00
_cell.angle_gamma   90.00
#
_symmetry.space_group_name_H-M   'P 1'
#
loop_
_entity.id
_entity.type
_entity.pdbx_description
1 polymer ?
#
loop_
_entity_poly.entity_id
_entity_poly.type
_entity_poly.pdbx_seq_one_letter_code
_entity_poly.pdbx_strand_id
1 'polypeptide(L)'
;MIPLDFVTEPSALTTAVTWLEGVLLGSVATAVATIAVAAVGFMLLTGRVHYRKAAQVVIGCFILFGAPTIVAGLTSASASIGGAADPAPVVISAPVAVAPMPAPAQPPGNYDPFAGASAPTDYGTCCD
;
A
#
# COMPACT_ATOMS: atom_id res chain seq x y z
N MET A 1 0.45 -5.51 -48.65
CA MET A 1 -0.83 -5.77 -47.97
C MET A 1 -0.44 -6.32 -46.61
N ILE A 2 -0.35 -5.44 -45.62
CA ILE A 2 0.24 -5.73 -44.32
C ILE A 2 -0.87 -6.39 -43.46
N PRO A 3 -0.65 -7.60 -42.93
CA PRO A 3 -1.61 -8.29 -42.08
C PRO A 3 -2.02 -7.50 -40.81
N LEU A 4 -3.35 -7.41 -40.58
CA LEU A 4 -3.96 -6.84 -39.36
C LEU A 4 -3.98 -7.83 -38.18
N ASP A 5 -3.39 -9.01 -38.34
CA ASP A 5 -3.38 -10.11 -37.37
C ASP A 5 -2.50 -9.81 -36.15
N PHE A 6 -1.48 -8.96 -36.25
CA PHE A 6 -0.65 -8.55 -35.10
C PHE A 6 -1.40 -7.66 -34.10
N VAL A 7 -2.52 -7.04 -34.52
CA VAL A 7 -3.35 -6.17 -33.67
C VAL A 7 -4.51 -6.92 -33.00
N THR A 8 -4.87 -8.10 -33.50
CA THR A 8 -6.10 -8.82 -33.09
C THR A 8 -5.87 -9.81 -31.95
N GLU A 9 -4.67 -10.38 -31.83
CA GLU A 9 -4.29 -11.11 -30.61
C GLU A 9 -3.81 -10.09 -29.55
N PRO A 10 -3.96 -10.37 -28.23
CA PRO A 10 -3.36 -9.56 -27.17
C PRO A 10 -1.83 -9.68 -27.27
N SER A 11 -1.29 -9.00 -28.27
CA SER A 11 0.09 -9.02 -28.67
C SER A 11 0.89 -8.46 -27.50
N ALA A 12 1.97 -9.15 -27.13
CA ALA A 12 2.81 -8.79 -25.98
C ALA A 12 3.20 -7.30 -25.94
N LEU A 13 3.16 -6.61 -27.08
CA LEU A 13 3.28 -5.18 -27.24
C LEU A 13 2.21 -4.38 -26.47
N THR A 14 0.94 -4.75 -26.55
CA THR A 14 -0.14 -4.10 -25.75
C THR A 14 0.09 -4.29 -24.26
N THR A 15 0.41 -5.51 -23.81
CA THR A 15 0.78 -5.79 -22.41
C THR A 15 1.99 -4.96 -21.95
N ALA A 16 3.02 -4.86 -22.79
CA ALA A 16 4.20 -4.06 -22.50
C ALA A 16 3.87 -2.56 -22.41
N VAL A 17 3.00 -2.06 -23.29
CA VAL A 17 2.52 -0.67 -23.29
C VAL A 17 1.65 -0.40 -22.07
N THR A 18 0.75 -1.30 -21.68
CA THR A 18 -0.07 -1.13 -20.46
C THR A 18 0.80 -1.09 -19.20
N TRP A 19 1.87 -1.90 -19.15
CA TRP A 19 2.83 -1.84 -18.04
C TRP A 19 3.62 -0.52 -18.04
N LEU A 20 4.10 -0.07 -19.20
CA LEU A 20 4.76 1.22 -19.36
C LEU A 20 3.86 2.38 -18.97
N GLU A 21 2.59 2.33 -19.35
CA GLU A 21 1.56 3.30 -18.98
C GLU A 21 1.36 3.31 -17.46
N GLY A 22 1.28 2.14 -16.81
CA GLY A 22 1.21 2.03 -15.35
C GLY A 22 2.44 2.60 -14.64
N VAL A 23 3.64 2.41 -15.20
CA VAL A 23 4.88 2.98 -14.67
C VAL A 23 4.91 4.50 -14.89
N LEU A 24 4.51 4.99 -16.06
CA LEU A 24 4.49 6.42 -16.38
C LEU A 24 3.47 7.20 -15.56
N LEU A 25 2.25 6.68 -15.42
CA LEU A 25 1.19 7.33 -14.64
C LEU A 25 1.40 7.20 -13.13
N GLY A 26 2.05 6.12 -12.65
CA GLY A 26 2.17 5.82 -11.22
C GLY A 26 3.51 6.22 -10.60
N SER A 27 4.52 5.37 -10.79
CA SER A 27 5.81 5.49 -10.09
C SER A 27 6.69 6.62 -10.63
N VAL A 28 6.66 6.87 -11.94
CA VAL A 28 7.41 7.98 -12.54
C VAL A 28 6.78 9.33 -12.19
N ALA A 29 5.44 9.41 -12.21
CA ALA A 29 4.73 10.64 -11.84
C ALA A 29 5.04 11.07 -10.39
N THR A 30 4.99 10.13 -9.44
CA THR A 30 5.33 10.38 -8.03
C THR A 30 6.81 10.74 -7.84
N ALA A 31 7.72 10.13 -8.60
CA ALA A 31 9.15 10.45 -8.58
C ALA A 31 9.44 11.87 -9.11
N VAL A 32 8.85 12.28 -10.24
CA VAL A 32 9.02 13.64 -10.79
C VAL A 32 8.49 14.69 -9.82
N ALA A 33 7.35 14.40 -9.18
CA ALA A 33 6.77 15.30 -8.17
C ALA A 33 7.67 15.48 -6.95
N THR A 34 8.29 14.41 -6.45
CA THR A 34 9.25 14.50 -5.34
C THR A 34 10.54 15.23 -5.72
N ILE A 35 11.03 15.09 -6.96
CA ILE A 35 12.17 15.87 -7.48
C ILE A 35 11.82 17.36 -7.54
N ALA A 36 10.60 17.71 -7.96
CA ALA A 36 10.12 19.09 -7.94
C ALA A 36 10.07 19.66 -6.51
N VAL A 37 9.64 18.87 -5.51
CA VAL A 37 9.67 19.25 -4.09
C VAL A 37 11.11 19.50 -3.62
N ALA A 38 12.06 18.64 -4.00
CA ALA A 38 13.48 18.81 -3.66
C ALA A 38 14.06 20.10 -4.29
N ALA A 39 13.71 20.40 -5.54
CA ALA A 39 14.12 21.63 -6.22
C ALA A 39 13.56 22.90 -5.53
N VAL A 40 12.33 22.84 -5.01
CA VAL A 40 11.72 23.94 -4.22
C VAL A 40 12.44 24.12 -2.87
N GLY A 41 12.81 23.02 -2.20
CA GLY A 41 13.63 23.06 -0.98
C GLY A 41 15.01 23.70 -1.22
N PHE A 42 15.61 23.43 -2.38
CA PHE A 42 16.86 24.08 -2.80
C PHE A 42 16.65 25.59 -3.09
N MET A 43 15.54 25.96 -3.72
CA MET A 43 15.17 27.35 -3.99
C MET A 43 14.89 28.15 -2.70
N LEU A 44 14.39 27.49 -1.65
CA LEU A 44 14.22 28.05 -0.30
C LEU A 44 15.56 28.34 0.40
N LEU A 45 16.61 27.55 0.14
CA LEU A 45 17.97 27.78 0.63
C LEU A 45 18.70 28.90 -0.12
N THR A 46 18.19 29.33 -1.29
CA THR A 46 18.75 30.43 -2.10
C THR A 46 18.53 31.82 -1.46
N GLY A 47 17.96 31.88 -0.25
CA GLY A 47 18.33 32.90 0.73
C GLY A 47 17.54 34.21 0.72
N ARG A 48 16.54 34.43 -0.14
CA ARG A 48 15.71 35.65 -0.05
C ARG A 48 14.31 35.62 -0.68
N VAL A 49 13.75 34.45 -1.00
CA VAL A 49 12.46 34.33 -1.71
C VAL A 49 11.37 33.75 -0.81
N HIS A 50 10.19 34.37 -0.83
CA HIS A 50 9.09 34.17 0.12
C HIS A 50 8.67 32.71 0.33
N TYR A 51 8.90 32.21 1.55
CA TYR A 51 8.49 30.89 2.07
C TYR A 51 7.03 30.51 1.78
N ARG A 52 6.16 31.53 1.62
CA ARG A 52 4.75 31.38 1.22
C ARG A 52 4.58 30.67 -0.12
N LYS A 53 5.49 30.89 -1.08
CA LYS A 53 5.42 30.24 -2.41
C LYS A 53 5.81 28.77 -2.34
N ALA A 54 6.77 28.42 -1.50
CA ALA A 54 7.13 27.04 -1.28
C ALA A 54 6.04 26.26 -0.55
N ALA A 55 5.43 26.84 0.48
CA ALA A 55 4.32 26.21 1.19
C ALA A 55 3.14 25.88 0.25
N GLN A 56 2.80 26.79 -0.68
CA GLN A 56 1.74 26.57 -1.65
C GLN A 56 2.03 25.38 -2.60
N VAL A 57 3.29 25.18 -3.00
CA VAL A 57 3.68 24.05 -3.87
C VAL A 57 3.66 22.72 -3.12
N VAL A 58 4.14 22.70 -1.87
CA VAL A 58 4.11 21.48 -1.02
C VAL A 58 2.67 21.04 -0.75
N ILE A 59 1.78 21.98 -0.44
CA ILE A 59 0.35 21.71 -0.23
C ILE A 59 -0.29 21.17 -1.52
N GLY A 60 0.00 21.78 -2.67
CA GLY A 60 -0.51 21.30 -3.96
C GLY A 60 -0.06 19.88 -4.32
N CYS A 61 1.21 19.55 -4.06
CA CYS A 61 1.76 18.22 -4.30
C CYS A 61 1.10 17.16 -3.40
N PHE A 62 0.88 17.49 -2.13
CA PHE A 62 0.19 16.59 -1.20
C PHE A 62 -1.25 16.29 -1.64
N ILE A 63 -1.96 17.28 -2.19
CA ILE A 63 -3.32 17.08 -2.69
C ILE A 63 -3.33 16.24 -3.98
N LEU A 64 -2.46 16.54 -4.95
CA LEU A 64 -2.39 15.81 -6.23
C LEU A 64 -2.10 14.30 -6.05
N PHE A 65 -1.18 13.95 -5.14
CA PHE A 65 -0.76 12.55 -4.93
C PHE A 65 -1.41 11.87 -3.72
N GLY A 66 -1.74 12.63 -2.67
CA GLY A 66 -2.28 12.09 -1.41
C GLY A 66 -3.81 12.06 -1.34
N ALA A 67 -4.53 12.88 -2.11
CA ALA A 67 -5.99 12.84 -2.09
C ALA A 67 -6.59 11.47 -2.48
N PRO A 68 -6.09 10.74 -3.50
CA PRO A 68 -6.66 9.46 -3.89
C PRO A 68 -6.58 8.40 -2.79
N THR A 69 -5.49 8.36 -2.02
CA THR A 69 -5.33 7.39 -0.92
C THR A 69 -6.23 7.72 0.27
N ILE A 70 -6.42 9.01 0.57
CA ILE A 70 -7.35 9.46 1.61
C ILE A 70 -8.79 9.13 1.22
N VAL A 71 -9.18 9.40 -0.04
CA VAL A 71 -10.52 9.08 -0.55
C VAL A 71 -10.75 7.57 -0.57
N ALA A 72 -9.78 6.77 -1.02
CA ALA A 72 -9.90 5.31 -1.02
C ALA A 72 -10.10 4.74 0.40
N GLY A 73 -9.38 5.28 1.40
CA GLY A 73 -9.57 4.91 2.81
C GLY A 73 -10.95 5.28 3.34
N LEU A 74 -11.42 6.49 3.05
CA LEU A 74 -12.75 6.96 3.45
C LEU A 74 -13.88 6.21 2.75
N THR A 75 -13.76 5.92 1.44
CA THR A 75 -14.73 5.12 0.71
C THR A 75 -14.80 3.70 1.25
N SER A 76 -13.66 3.08 1.57
CA SER A 76 -13.62 1.75 2.21
C SER A 76 -14.28 1.74 3.59
N ALA A 77 -14.01 2.76 4.41
CA ALA A 77 -14.68 2.92 5.70
C ALA A 77 -16.19 3.18 5.54
N SER A 78 -16.59 4.02 4.57
CA SER A 78 -18.01 4.28 4.29
C SER A 78 -18.74 3.06 3.76
N ALA A 79 -18.07 2.20 2.96
CA ALA A 79 -18.62 0.93 2.51
C ALA A 79 -18.82 -0.03 3.70
N SER A 80 -17.92 0.00 4.68
CA SER A 80 -18.07 -0.78 5.92
C SER A 80 -19.16 -0.25 6.87
N ILE A 81 -19.46 1.05 6.83
CA ILE A 81 -20.51 1.69 7.66
C ILE A 81 -21.89 1.65 6.95
N GLY A 82 -21.91 1.65 5.61
CA GLY A 82 -23.10 1.79 4.78
C GLY A 82 -23.84 0.50 4.44
N GLY A 83 -23.37 -0.66 4.90
CA GLY A 83 -24.15 -1.91 4.85
C GLY A 83 -24.83 -2.21 3.52
N ALA A 84 -24.13 -2.06 2.39
CA ALA A 84 -24.60 -2.65 1.13
C ALA A 84 -24.13 -4.11 1.11
N ALA A 85 -24.86 -4.96 1.85
CA ALA A 85 -24.84 -6.38 1.63
C ALA A 85 -25.50 -6.66 0.27
N ASP A 86 -24.73 -7.16 -0.69
CA ASP A 86 -25.16 -8.27 -1.56
C ASP A 86 -23.89 -8.99 -2.09
N PRO A 87 -23.97 -10.31 -2.36
CA PRO A 87 -22.87 -11.24 -2.28
C PRO A 87 -22.19 -11.41 -3.64
N ALA A 88 -20.94 -10.96 -3.75
CA ALA A 88 -20.03 -11.55 -4.71
C ALA A 88 -18.76 -11.89 -3.94
N PRO A 89 -18.28 -13.16 -4.00
CA PRO A 89 -17.11 -13.55 -3.26
C PRO A 89 -15.98 -12.64 -3.69
N VAL A 90 -15.48 -11.86 -2.73
CA VAL A 90 -14.10 -11.39 -2.75
C VAL A 90 -13.27 -12.68 -2.72
N VAL A 91 -13.02 -13.24 -3.90
CA VAL A 91 -11.94 -14.18 -4.12
C VAL A 91 -10.69 -13.33 -4.02
N ILE A 92 -10.32 -12.97 -2.79
CA ILE A 92 -8.91 -13.05 -2.42
C ILE A 92 -8.63 -14.51 -2.68
N SER A 93 -8.06 -14.81 -3.85
CA SER A 93 -7.27 -16.02 -4.00
C SER A 93 -6.40 -16.01 -2.75
N ALA A 94 -6.67 -16.95 -1.84
CA ALA A 94 -5.96 -17.04 -0.58
C ALA A 94 -4.49 -16.78 -0.90
N PRO A 95 -3.76 -15.93 -0.14
CA PRO A 95 -2.32 -16.02 -0.22
C PRO A 95 -2.07 -17.50 -0.08
N VAL A 96 -1.43 -18.12 -1.09
CA VAL A 96 -1.06 -19.54 -1.06
C VAL A 96 -0.70 -19.79 0.38
N ALA A 97 -1.54 -20.55 1.09
CA ALA A 97 -1.19 -20.99 2.41
C ALA A 97 0.09 -21.74 2.10
N VAL A 98 1.23 -21.12 2.44
CA VAL A 98 2.48 -21.84 2.52
C VAL A 98 2.08 -23.01 3.38
N ALA A 99 1.94 -24.20 2.75
CA ALA A 99 1.65 -25.40 3.49
C ALA A 99 2.60 -25.34 4.68
N PRO A 100 2.13 -25.53 5.92
CA PRO A 100 2.96 -25.37 7.09
C PRO A 100 4.31 -26.01 6.78
N MET A 101 5.33 -25.16 6.57
CA MET A 101 6.67 -25.68 6.41
C MET A 101 6.86 -26.56 7.64
N PRO A 102 7.34 -27.82 7.50
CA PRO A 102 7.64 -28.64 8.65
C PRO A 102 8.42 -27.75 9.61
N ALA A 103 7.83 -27.47 10.78
CA ALA A 103 8.45 -26.58 11.74
C ALA A 103 9.88 -27.08 11.92
N PRO A 104 10.92 -26.23 11.76
CA PRO A 104 12.27 -26.67 12.06
C PRO A 104 12.23 -27.24 13.48
N ALA A 105 12.63 -28.51 13.62
CA ALA A 105 12.61 -29.22 14.88
C ALA A 105 13.15 -28.30 15.97
N GLN A 106 12.30 -27.96 16.96
CA GLN A 106 12.72 -27.08 18.05
C GLN A 106 14.00 -27.69 18.65
N PRO A 107 15.13 -26.96 18.69
CA PRO A 107 16.32 -27.43 19.37
C PRO A 107 15.95 -27.77 20.83
N PRO A 108 16.37 -28.93 21.34
CA PRO A 108 15.95 -29.37 22.66
C PRO A 108 16.37 -28.38 23.75
N GLY A 109 15.37 -27.89 24.49
CA GLY A 109 15.49 -27.32 25.83
C GLY A 109 16.29 -26.03 25.95
N ASN A 110 15.70 -24.89 25.56
CA ASN A 110 16.07 -23.61 26.17
C ASN A 110 14.91 -23.15 27.05
N TYR A 111 14.98 -23.54 28.33
CA TYR A 111 14.00 -23.24 29.36
C TYR A 111 14.15 -21.78 29.79
N ASP A 112 13.17 -20.93 29.51
CA ASP A 112 13.10 -19.57 30.04
C ASP A 112 12.20 -19.52 31.29
N PRO A 113 12.77 -19.47 32.51
CA PRO A 113 11.99 -19.54 33.76
C PRO A 113 11.09 -18.32 34.02
N PHE A 114 11.11 -17.30 33.16
CA PHE A 114 10.26 -16.10 33.31
C PHE A 114 8.89 -16.23 32.64
N ALA A 115 8.64 -17.29 31.86
CA ALA A 115 7.31 -17.62 31.31
C ALA A 115 6.32 -18.14 32.38
N GLY A 116 6.77 -18.45 33.60
CA GLY A 116 5.92 -18.91 34.71
C GLY A 116 5.39 -17.81 35.65
N ALA A 117 5.90 -16.58 35.55
CA ALA A 117 5.50 -15.47 36.44
C ALA A 117 4.48 -14.51 35.80
N SER A 118 4.21 -14.65 34.51
CA SER A 118 3.40 -13.71 33.71
C SER A 118 2.07 -14.30 33.22
N ALA A 119 1.73 -15.53 33.60
CA ALA A 119 0.37 -16.04 33.43
C ALA A 119 -0.51 -15.48 34.57
N PRO A 120 -1.53 -14.65 34.28
CA PRO A 120 -2.44 -14.16 35.31
C PRO A 120 -3.26 -15.34 35.86
N THR A 121 -3.18 -15.56 37.17
CA THR A 121 -4.15 -16.36 37.92
C THR A 121 -5.41 -15.52 38.16
N ASP A 122 -6.31 -15.51 37.18
CA ASP A 122 -7.70 -15.05 37.30
C ASP A 122 -8.55 -16.33 37.52
N TYR A 123 -8.98 -16.72 38.72
CA TYR A 123 -9.82 -16.03 39.72
C TYR A 123 -11.19 -15.61 39.16
N GLY A 124 -11.99 -16.58 38.69
CA GLY A 124 -13.35 -16.26 38.21
C GLY A 124 -14.44 -17.34 38.25
N THR A 125 -14.14 -18.63 38.40
CA THR A 125 -15.19 -19.68 38.22
C THR A 125 -15.17 -20.84 39.22
N CYS A 126 -14.48 -20.73 40.35
CA CYS A 126 -14.54 -21.75 41.40
C CYS A 126 -15.06 -21.16 42.72
N CYS A 127 -16.27 -20.60 42.71
CA CYS A 127 -17.20 -20.50 43.85
C CYS A 127 -18.52 -19.85 43.39
N ASP A 128 -19.31 -20.56 42.59
CA ASP A 128 -20.79 -20.66 42.69
C ASP A 128 -21.21 -21.97 42.01
#